data_AF-A0A920R5F0-F1
#
_entry.id   AF-A0A920R5F0-F1
#
_cell.length_a   1.000
_cell.length_b   1.000
_cell.length_c   1.000
_cell.angle_alpha   90.00
_cell.angle_beta   90.00
_cell.angle_gamma   90.00
#
_symmetry.space_group_name_H-M   'P 1'
#
loop_
_entity.id
_entity.type
_entity.pdbx_description
1 polymer ?
#
loop_
_entity_poly.entity_id
_entity_poly.type
_entity_poly.pdbx_seq_one_letter_code
_entity_poly.pdbx_strand_id
1 'polypeptide(L)'
;MTTTLIRSARWCAVWDASQSHHRYAQNIDVVFSEDKISHIGPNYDGHWDHEIDGRDSFVMPGLINIHSHPQHEPSYRGIREEHGRPEMYDTGLYERSQAFASMTMVVKLPRSWPTVSCC
;
A
#
# COMPACT_ATOMS: atom_id res chain seq x y z
N MET A 1 -13.35 9.09 20.58
CA MET A 1 -12.77 9.08 19.22
C MET A 1 -11.74 10.18 19.17
N THR A 2 -10.49 9.87 18.79
CA THR A 2 -9.41 10.86 18.68
C THR A 2 -9.36 11.41 17.26
N THR A 3 -9.50 12.71 17.12
CA THR A 3 -9.44 13.43 15.84
C THR A 3 -8.01 13.88 15.58
N THR A 4 -7.46 13.45 14.44
CA THR A 4 -6.13 13.87 13.99
C THR A 4 -6.27 14.85 12.84
N LEU A 5 -5.48 15.93 12.91
CA LEU A 5 -5.34 16.91 11.87
C LEU A 5 -3.93 16.88 11.30
N ILE A 6 -3.80 16.69 9.98
CA ILE A 6 -2.58 17.01 9.25
C ILE A 6 -2.72 18.46 8.77
N ARG A 7 -1.95 19.38 9.35
CA ARG A 7 -2.05 20.81 9.06
C ARG A 7 -1.14 21.21 7.91
N SER A 8 -1.68 21.99 6.98
CA SER A 8 -0.94 22.66 5.91
C SER A 8 -0.02 21.73 5.13
N ALA A 9 -0.56 20.58 4.71
CA ALA A 9 0.12 19.65 3.82
C ALA A 9 0.59 20.38 2.56
N ARG A 10 1.90 20.35 2.28
CA ARG A 10 2.47 21.09 1.14
C ARG A 10 1.91 20.60 -0.19
N TRP A 11 1.68 19.31 -0.31
CA TRP A 11 0.92 18.73 -1.41
C TRP A 11 -0.12 17.75 -0.88
N CYS A 12 -1.29 17.73 -1.53
CA CYS A 12 -2.31 16.71 -1.36
C CYS A 12 -2.82 16.22 -2.72
N ALA A 13 -3.01 14.92 -2.85
CA ALA A 13 -3.84 14.35 -3.92
C ALA A 13 -5.27 14.23 -3.38
N VAL A 14 -6.17 15.09 -3.86
CA VAL A 14 -7.55 15.20 -3.38
C VAL A 14 -8.53 14.79 -4.46
N TRP A 15 -9.68 14.23 -4.09
CA TRP A 15 -10.76 13.93 -5.03
C TRP A 15 -11.58 15.20 -5.31
N ASP A 16 -11.72 15.57 -6.59
CA ASP A 16 -12.62 16.62 -7.03
C ASP A 16 -13.93 16.01 -7.51
N ALA A 17 -14.98 16.12 -6.70
CA ALA A 17 -16.28 15.57 -7.02
C ALA A 17 -16.97 16.28 -8.20
N SER A 18 -16.64 17.55 -8.47
CA SER A 18 -17.24 18.29 -9.58
C SER A 18 -16.68 17.88 -10.93
N GLN A 19 -15.42 17.45 -10.96
CA GLN A 19 -14.71 17.05 -12.16
C GLN A 19 -14.44 15.54 -12.25
N SER A 20 -14.89 14.77 -11.26
CA SER A 20 -14.77 13.31 -11.16
C SER A 20 -13.34 12.78 -11.37
N HIS A 21 -12.34 13.46 -10.81
CA HIS A 21 -10.95 12.99 -10.86
C HIS A 21 -10.13 13.50 -9.66
N HIS A 22 -8.94 12.93 -9.47
CA HIS A 22 -7.98 13.41 -8.48
C HIS A 22 -7.20 14.62 -8.99
N ARG A 23 -7.09 15.65 -8.17
CA ARG A 23 -6.25 16.83 -8.44
C ARG A 23 -5.22 17.03 -7.36
N TYR A 24 -4.12 17.69 -7.73
CA TYR A 24 -3.15 18.18 -6.77
C TYR A 24 -3.63 19.49 -6.13
N ALA A 25 -3.37 19.63 -4.84
CA ALA A 25 -3.67 20.83 -4.06
C ALA A 25 -2.50 21.11 -3.11
N GLN A 26 -2.36 22.37 -2.67
CA GLN A 26 -1.30 22.78 -1.75
C GLN A 26 -1.89 23.46 -0.52
N ASN A 27 -1.16 23.37 0.59
CA ASN A 27 -1.52 23.98 1.88
C ASN A 27 -2.90 23.53 2.35
N ILE A 28 -3.15 22.22 2.29
CA ILE A 28 -4.42 21.61 2.64
C ILE A 28 -4.35 21.02 4.05
N ASP A 29 -5.43 21.21 4.80
CA ASP A 29 -5.66 20.52 6.05
C ASP A 29 -6.46 19.24 5.78
N VAL A 30 -6.01 18.12 6.36
CA VAL A 30 -6.70 16.82 6.29
C VAL A 30 -7.05 16.38 7.70
N VAL A 31 -8.34 16.23 7.96
CA VAL A 31 -8.85 15.82 9.28
C VAL A 31 -9.48 14.45 9.17
N PHE A 32 -9.11 13.57 10.07
CA PHE A 32 -9.65 12.22 10.12
C PHE A 32 -9.76 11.72 11.56
N SER A 33 -10.63 10.75 11.75
CA SER A 33 -10.83 10.04 13.00
C SER A 33 -11.16 8.59 12.68
N GLU A 34 -10.41 7.66 13.26
CA GLU A 34 -10.63 6.22 13.09
C GLU A 34 -10.65 5.80 11.60
N ASP A 35 -11.82 5.48 11.06
CA ASP A 35 -12.04 4.99 9.69
C ASP A 35 -12.57 6.06 8.72
N LYS A 36 -12.68 7.32 9.17
CA LYS A 36 -13.34 8.39 8.42
C LYS A 36 -12.47 9.63 8.27
N ILE A 37 -12.44 10.16 7.04
CA ILE A 37 -11.97 11.51 6.75
C ILE A 37 -13.15 12.46 6.91
N SER A 38 -13.02 13.46 7.78
CA SER A 38 -14.09 14.43 8.08
C SER A 38 -13.90 15.75 7.35
N HIS A 39 -12.68 16.12 6.98
CA HIS A 39 -12.38 17.36 6.26
C HIS A 39 -11.17 17.21 5.33
N ILE A 40 -11.26 17.81 4.14
CA ILE A 40 -10.15 18.03 3.23
C ILE A 40 -10.32 19.44 2.66
N GLY A 41 -9.46 20.37 3.07
CA GLY A 41 -9.54 21.77 2.65
C GLY A 41 -8.61 22.66 3.48
N PRO A 42 -8.40 23.92 3.11
CA PRO A 42 -7.54 24.81 3.88
C PRO A 42 -8.22 25.30 5.18
N ASN A 43 -7.41 25.77 6.13
CA ASN A 43 -7.82 26.54 7.30
C ASN A 43 -8.92 25.88 8.16
N TYR A 44 -8.75 24.59 8.47
CA TYR A 44 -9.67 23.90 9.38
C TYR A 44 -9.62 24.53 10.78
N ASP A 45 -10.80 24.92 11.28
CA ASP A 45 -11.02 25.63 12.54
C ASP A 45 -11.85 24.83 13.56
N GLY A 46 -12.22 23.59 13.24
CA GLY A 46 -12.95 22.69 14.12
C GLY A 46 -12.08 22.10 15.23
N HIS A 47 -12.61 21.10 15.95
CA HIS A 47 -11.88 20.43 17.03
C HIS A 47 -10.87 19.40 16.50
N TRP A 48 -9.69 19.32 17.13
CA TRP A 48 -8.72 18.24 16.94
C TRP A 48 -8.05 17.88 18.26
N ASP A 49 -7.64 16.62 18.40
CA ASP A 49 -6.94 16.11 19.58
C ASP A 49 -5.44 15.98 19.34
N HIS A 50 -5.04 15.67 18.10
CA HIS A 50 -3.65 15.49 17.69
C HIS A 50 -3.38 16.23 16.39
N GLU A 51 -2.22 16.88 16.30
CA GLU A 51 -1.78 17.62 15.11
C GLU A 51 -0.50 17.01 14.53
N ILE A 52 -0.43 16.92 13.21
CA ILE A 52 0.75 16.52 12.43
C ILE A 52 1.09 17.70 11.51
N ASP A 53 2.34 18.16 11.53
CA ASP A 53 2.82 19.20 10.62
C ASP A 53 3.02 18.64 9.20
N GLY A 54 2.22 19.12 8.25
CA GLY A 54 2.24 18.67 6.86
C GLY A 54 3.12 19.50 5.92
N ARG A 55 3.79 20.56 6.39
CA ARG A 55 4.43 21.57 5.51
C ARG A 55 5.57 21.03 4.63
N ASP A 56 6.11 19.86 4.96
CA ASP A 56 7.12 19.15 4.19
C ASP A 56 6.63 17.78 3.68
N SER A 57 5.31 17.55 3.71
CA SER A 57 4.69 16.28 3.33
C SER A 57 3.88 16.36 2.03
N PHE A 58 3.80 15.21 1.35
CA PHE A 58 2.77 14.93 0.36
C PHE A 58 1.79 13.93 0.95
N VAL A 59 0.52 14.33 1.09
CA VAL A 59 -0.55 13.46 1.61
C VAL A 59 -1.37 12.93 0.44
N MET A 60 -1.57 11.63 0.39
CA MET A 60 -2.32 10.97 -0.67
C MET A 60 -3.16 9.82 -0.12
N PRO A 61 -4.19 9.37 -0.86
CA PRO A 61 -4.88 8.12 -0.53
C PRO A 61 -3.89 6.96 -0.45
N GLY A 62 -4.17 6.02 0.44
CA GLY A 62 -3.44 4.75 0.47
C GLY A 62 -3.53 4.05 -0.88
N LEU A 63 -2.40 3.50 -1.35
CA LEU A 63 -2.38 2.75 -2.59
C LEU A 63 -3.15 1.43 -2.43
N ILE A 64 -3.94 1.08 -3.45
CA ILE A 64 -4.64 -0.21 -3.51
C ILE A 64 -3.79 -1.16 -4.33
N ASN A 65 -3.35 -2.25 -3.69
CA ASN A 65 -2.72 -3.35 -4.40
C ASN A 65 -3.80 -4.36 -4.84
N ILE A 66 -4.09 -4.41 -6.15
CA ILE A 66 -5.10 -5.32 -6.72
C ILE A 66 -4.57 -6.74 -6.97
N HIS A 67 -3.27 -6.97 -6.84
CA HIS A 67 -2.67 -8.25 -7.15
C HIS A 67 -1.33 -8.43 -6.43
N SER A 68 -1.24 -9.47 -5.60
CA SER A 68 -0.01 -9.89 -4.95
C SER A 68 0.07 -11.40 -4.89
N HIS A 69 1.30 -11.89 -4.76
CA HIS A 69 1.56 -13.29 -4.45
C HIS A 69 2.41 -13.37 -3.16
N PRO A 70 1.83 -13.09 -1.98
CA PRO A 70 2.61 -12.87 -0.76
C PRO A 70 3.47 -14.07 -0.34
N GLN A 71 3.05 -15.29 -0.69
CA GLN A 71 3.80 -16.52 -0.41
C GLN A 71 5.05 -16.69 -1.29
N HIS A 72 5.09 -16.04 -2.45
CA HIS A 72 6.21 -16.09 -3.39
C HIS A 72 7.11 -14.85 -3.27
N GLU A 73 6.61 -13.75 -2.70
CA GLU A 73 7.35 -12.49 -2.59
C GLU A 73 8.74 -12.63 -1.96
N PRO A 74 8.96 -13.40 -0.86
CA PRO A 74 10.30 -13.56 -0.29
C PRO A 74 11.29 -14.30 -1.20
N SER A 75 10.82 -15.23 -2.03
CA SER A 75 11.70 -15.93 -2.98
C SER A 75 11.90 -15.12 -4.26
N TYR A 76 10.93 -14.29 -4.64
CA TYR A 76 11.00 -13.49 -5.87
C TYR A 76 11.79 -12.22 -5.62
N ARG A 77 11.40 -11.41 -4.64
CA ARG A 77 12.14 -10.21 -4.20
C ARG A 77 13.26 -10.64 -3.25
N GLY A 78 14.46 -10.82 -3.82
CA GLY A 78 15.67 -11.19 -3.09
C GLY A 78 16.41 -12.30 -3.83
N ILE A 79 15.99 -13.56 -3.62
CA ILE A 79 16.70 -14.72 -4.17
C ILE A 79 16.74 -14.68 -5.70
N ARG A 80 15.61 -14.44 -6.39
CA ARG A 80 15.63 -14.40 -7.86
C ARG A 80 16.40 -13.22 -8.44
N GLU A 81 16.32 -12.07 -7.78
CA GLU A 81 17.06 -10.86 -8.19
C GLU A 81 18.57 -11.05 -8.06
N GLU A 82 19.04 -11.74 -7.01
CA GLU A 82 20.47 -12.01 -6.81
C GLU A 82 21.01 -13.09 -7.76
N HIS A 83 20.14 -13.98 -8.22
CA HIS A 83 20.51 -15.08 -9.11
C HIS A 83 20.09 -14.78 -10.55
N GLY A 84 20.39 -13.58 -11.04
CA GLY A 84 20.33 -13.26 -12.46
C GLY A 84 21.30 -14.09 -13.31
N ARG A 85 21.06 -14.11 -14.63
CA ARG A 85 22.04 -14.56 -15.63
C ARG A 85 22.18 -13.50 -16.71
N PRO A 86 23.41 -13.08 -17.08
CA PRO A 86 23.61 -12.11 -18.15
C PRO A 86 22.96 -12.53 -19.48
N GLU A 87 22.95 -13.83 -19.76
CA GLU A 87 22.34 -14.41 -20.95
C GLU A 87 20.81 -14.25 -20.99
N MET A 88 20.20 -13.91 -19.85
CA MET A 88 18.76 -13.68 -19.69
C MET A 88 18.47 -12.28 -19.16
N TYR A 89 19.26 -11.25 -19.52
CA TYR A 89 19.05 -9.87 -19.04
C TYR A 89 19.01 -9.76 -17.51
N ASP A 90 19.83 -10.57 -16.84
CA ASP A 90 19.91 -10.70 -15.39
C ASP A 90 18.61 -11.14 -14.71
N THR A 91 17.69 -11.80 -15.44
CA THR A 91 16.50 -12.40 -14.83
C THR A 91 16.71 -13.84 -14.36
N GLY A 92 16.31 -14.14 -13.13
CA GLY A 92 16.20 -15.52 -12.60
C GLY A 92 14.90 -16.25 -13.03
N LEU A 93 14.05 -15.62 -13.86
CA LEU A 93 12.68 -16.08 -14.13
C LEU A 93 12.59 -17.40 -14.92
N TYR A 94 13.44 -17.64 -15.92
CA TYR A 94 13.24 -18.80 -16.79
C TYR A 94 13.90 -20.06 -16.26
N GLU A 95 15.14 -19.95 -15.78
CA GLU A 95 15.94 -21.12 -15.37
C GLU A 95 15.71 -21.51 -13.91
N ARG A 96 15.45 -20.54 -13.03
CA ARG A 96 15.48 -20.74 -11.56
C ARG A 96 14.13 -20.61 -10.89
N SER A 97 13.08 -20.39 -11.68
CA SER A 97 11.76 -20.12 -11.13
C SER A 97 11.21 -21.26 -10.28
N GLN A 98 11.39 -22.48 -10.76
CA GLN A 98 10.92 -23.66 -10.06
C GLN A 98 11.88 -24.10 -8.94
N ALA A 99 13.18 -23.80 -9.06
CA ALA A 99 14.19 -24.18 -8.08
C ALA A 99 14.02 -23.45 -6.74
N PHE A 100 13.50 -22.22 -6.77
CA PHE A 100 13.22 -21.40 -5.58
C PHE A 100 11.72 -21.18 -5.35
N ALA A 101 10.89 -22.10 -5.86
CA ALA A 101 9.48 -22.11 -5.50
C ALA A 101 9.38 -22.37 -3.99
N SER A 102 8.65 -21.51 -3.28
CA SER A 102 8.28 -21.73 -1.89
C SER A 102 7.24 -22.84 -1.83
N MET A 103 7.69 -24.09 -1.96
CA MET A 103 6.84 -25.26 -1.75
C MET A 103 6.51 -25.32 -0.25
N THR A 104 5.26 -25.06 0.09
CA THR A 104 4.71 -25.31 1.42
C THR A 104 5.05 -26.75 1.84
N MET A 105 5.74 -26.92 2.97
CA MET A 105 5.58 -28.15 3.75
C MET A 105 4.11 -28.25 4.09
N VAL A 106 3.41 -29.22 3.49
CA VAL A 106 2.06 -29.59 3.90
C VAL A 106 2.14 -30.02 5.37
N VAL A 107 1.82 -29.12 6.29
CA VAL A 107 1.37 -29.54 7.61
C VAL A 107 0.05 -30.25 7.35
N LYS A 108 0.10 -31.59 7.39
CA LYS A 108 -1.07 -32.43 7.22
C LYS A 108 -1.98 -32.23 8.42
N LEU A 109 -2.84 -31.21 8.33
CA LEU A 109 -3.92 -31.04 9.29
C LEU A 109 -4.88 -32.24 9.17
N PRO A 110 -5.46 -32.71 10.29
CA PRO A 110 -6.42 -33.81 10.27
C PRO A 110 -7.56 -33.51 9.27
N ARG A 111 -7.99 -34.58 8.58
CA ARG A 111 -8.79 -34.67 7.34
C ARG A 111 -10.16 -33.94 7.27
N SER A 112 -10.47 -32.98 8.14
CA SER A 112 -11.84 -32.44 8.27
C SER A 112 -12.06 -31.02 7.73
N TRP A 113 -11.12 -30.40 7.01
CA TRP A 113 -11.30 -29.04 6.47
C TRP A 113 -11.17 -29.02 4.94
N PRO A 114 -12.08 -28.37 4.21
CA PRO A 114 -12.00 -28.28 2.76
C PRO A 114 -10.80 -27.43 2.36
N THR A 115 -9.91 -28.00 1.55
CA THR A 115 -8.76 -27.31 0.98
C THR A 115 -9.26 -26.29 -0.03
N VAL A 116 -9.15 -24.99 0.30
CA VAL A 116 -9.28 -23.93 -0.70
C VAL A 116 -7.92 -23.78 -1.38
N SER A 117 -7.81 -24.28 -2.60
CA SER A 117 -6.69 -23.97 -3.47
C SER A 117 -6.94 -22.59 -4.08
N CYS A 118 -6.19 -21.58 -3.64
CA CYS A 118 -6.05 -20.36 -4.44
C CYS A 118 -5.17 -20.70 -5.65
N CYS A 119 -5.66 -20.35 -6.84
CA CYS A 119 -4.91 -20.40 -8.10
C CYS A 119 -3.69 -19.47 -8.08
#